data_AF-A0A067M919-F1
#
_entry.id   AF-A0A067M919-F1
#
_cell.length_a   1.000
_cell.length_b   1.000
_cell.length_c   1.000
_cell.angle_alpha   90.00
_cell.angle_beta   90.00
_cell.angle_gamma   90.00
#
_symmetry.space_group_name_H-M   'P 1'
#
loop_
_entity.id
_entity.type
_entity.pdbx_description
1 polymer ?
#
loop_
_entity_poly.entity_id
_entity_poly.type
_entity_poly.pdbx_seq_one_letter_code
_entity_poly.pdbx_strand_id
1 'polypeptide(L)'
;MSGTGARENVFPTRMALTNTKLRLKGAQTGHSLLAKKRDALTTRFRAILRKVDEAKRKMGRVMQLASFSLAEVTYATGDISYLVQEQAKNASFRVKARQDNVSGVILPAFDVERHGGTDFNLTGLGRGGQQVQKAKEVYAKAVETLVELASLQTAFMILDEVIKATNRRVNAIEHVIIPKLDNTIKYILSELDEMDREEFFRLKKVQGKKKRDTEIADTKKRALIAAEE
;
A
#
# COMPACT_ATOMS: atom_id res chain seq x y z
N MET A 1 9.69 37.29 -2.15
CA MET A 1 8.39 36.67 -1.76
C MET A 1 8.62 35.23 -1.30
N SER A 2 9.32 35.05 -0.18
CA SER A 2 9.57 33.76 0.47
C SER A 2 8.52 33.56 1.59
N GLY A 3 7.26 33.25 1.24
CA GLY A 3 6.24 33.18 2.30
C GLY A 3 4.88 32.56 2.00
N THR A 4 4.53 32.28 0.74
CA THR A 4 3.14 31.92 0.37
C THR A 4 2.87 30.42 0.20
N GLY A 5 3.77 29.54 0.65
CA GLY A 5 3.60 28.09 0.56
C GLY A 5 3.54 27.40 1.92
N ALA A 6 2.85 26.25 2.00
CA ALA A 6 2.92 25.37 3.16
C ALA A 6 4.38 24.99 3.43
N ARG A 7 4.87 25.28 4.64
CA ARG A 7 6.24 25.01 5.11
C ARG A 7 6.23 24.31 6.45
N GLU A 8 7.33 23.66 6.81
CA GLU A 8 7.54 23.19 8.19
C GLU A 8 7.99 24.35 9.09
N ASN A 9 7.54 24.35 10.34
CA ASN A 9 7.91 25.37 11.31
C ASN A 9 9.25 24.95 11.95
N VAL A 10 10.36 25.39 11.35
CA VAL A 10 11.71 25.02 11.77
C VAL A 10 12.59 26.26 11.84
N PHE A 11 13.40 26.35 12.89
CA PHE A 11 14.35 27.46 13.05
C PHE A 11 15.49 27.34 12.04
N PRO A 12 15.84 28.41 11.30
CA PRO A 12 16.82 28.37 10.22
C PRO A 12 18.24 28.20 10.77
N THR A 13 18.76 26.98 10.74
CA THR A 13 20.15 26.64 11.11
C THR A 13 20.77 25.75 10.05
N ARG A 14 22.10 25.76 9.92
CA ARG A 14 22.81 24.83 9.01
C ARG A 14 22.47 23.36 9.32
N MET A 15 22.27 23.01 10.60
CA MET A 15 21.87 21.66 10.99
C MET A 15 20.45 21.32 10.50
N ALA A 16 19.49 22.24 10.64
CA ALA A 16 18.14 22.07 10.11
C ALA A 16 18.13 21.94 8.58
N LEU A 17 19.00 22.67 7.88
CA LEU A 17 19.16 22.55 6.42
C LEU A 17 19.62 21.14 6.02
N THR A 18 20.63 20.58 6.70
CA THR A 18 21.11 19.23 6.42
C THR A 18 20.04 18.18 6.68
N ASN A 19 19.30 18.31 7.80
CA ASN A 19 18.22 17.39 8.15
C ASN A 19 17.05 17.45 7.14
N THR A 20 16.66 18.65 6.71
CA THR A 20 15.58 18.82 5.71
C THR A 20 15.99 18.32 4.33
N LYS A 21 17.24 18.54 3.90
CA LYS A 21 17.78 17.96 2.65
C LYS A 21 17.81 16.43 2.70
N LEU A 22 18.19 15.84 3.83
CA LEU A 22 18.16 14.39 4.01
C LEU A 22 16.73 13.84 3.91
N ARG A 23 15.76 14.51 4.55
CA ARG A 23 14.34 14.17 4.45
C ARG A 23 13.82 14.29 3.01
N LEU A 24 14.20 15.33 2.28
CA LEU A 24 13.80 15.50 0.87
C LEU A 24 14.31 14.33 0.02
N LYS A 25 15.59 13.97 0.16
CA LYS A 25 16.17 12.81 -0.53
C LYS A 25 15.46 11.51 -0.14
N GLY A 26 15.14 11.32 1.13
CA GLY A 26 14.36 10.19 1.63
C GLY A 26 12.93 10.13 1.06
N ALA A 27 12.28 11.28 0.91
CA ALA A 27 10.95 11.37 0.29
C ALA A 27 11.00 11.03 -1.21
N GLN A 28 12.03 11.49 -1.93
CA GLN A 28 12.24 11.17 -3.35
C GLN A 28 12.52 9.68 -3.58
N THR A 29 13.39 9.07 -2.76
CA THR A 29 13.65 7.62 -2.84
C THR A 29 12.40 6.83 -2.46
N GLY A 30 11.70 7.21 -1.39
CA GLY A 30 10.44 6.61 -0.97
C GLY A 30 9.37 6.66 -2.05
N HIS A 31 9.21 7.79 -2.74
CA HIS A 31 8.32 7.95 -3.89
C HIS A 31 8.64 6.93 -4.99
N SER A 32 9.92 6.83 -5.39
CA SER A 32 10.34 5.91 -6.46
C SER A 32 10.10 4.44 -6.10
N LEU A 33 10.29 4.06 -4.83
CA LEU A 33 10.07 2.69 -4.35
C LEU A 33 8.58 2.35 -4.31
N LEU A 34 7.75 3.26 -3.81
CA LEU A 34 6.30 3.06 -3.74
C LEU A 34 5.67 3.04 -5.15
N ALA A 35 6.16 3.86 -6.08
CA ALA A 35 5.73 3.82 -7.48
C ALA A 35 6.03 2.46 -8.13
N LYS A 36 7.24 1.91 -7.94
CA LYS A 36 7.58 0.56 -8.42
C LYS A 36 6.70 -0.52 -7.78
N LYS A 37 6.44 -0.43 -6.47
CA LYS A 37 5.54 -1.36 -5.77
C LYS A 37 4.12 -1.29 -6.35
N ARG A 38 3.58 -0.09 -6.57
CA ARG A 38 2.27 0.12 -7.19
C ARG A 38 2.18 -0.54 -8.56
N ASP A 39 3.17 -0.35 -9.42
CA ASP A 39 3.14 -0.86 -10.79
C ASP A 39 3.18 -2.39 -10.82
N ALA A 40 3.99 -3.00 -9.94
CA ALA A 40 4.02 -4.45 -9.75
C ALA A 40 2.67 -5.00 -9.25
N LEU A 41 2.07 -4.36 -8.24
CA LEU A 41 0.76 -4.75 -7.70
C LEU A 41 -0.34 -4.60 -8.75
N THR A 42 -0.32 -3.53 -9.55
CA THR A 42 -1.31 -3.28 -10.61
C THR A 42 -1.24 -4.34 -11.71
N THR A 43 -0.03 -4.78 -12.06
CA THR A 43 0.17 -5.86 -13.04
C THR A 43 -0.40 -7.18 -12.53
N ARG A 44 -0.14 -7.54 -11.27
CA ARG A 44 -0.71 -8.73 -10.63
C ARG A 44 -2.22 -8.63 -10.47
N PHE A 45 -2.74 -7.47 -10.11
CA PHE A 45 -4.16 -7.20 -9.98
C PHE A 45 -4.91 -7.46 -11.29
N ARG A 46 -4.39 -6.99 -12.42
CA ARG A 46 -4.97 -7.28 -13.75
C ARG A 46 -4.95 -8.77 -14.10
N ALA A 47 -3.91 -9.49 -13.70
CA ALA A 47 -3.83 -10.94 -13.91
C ALA A 47 -4.88 -11.68 -13.06
N ILE A 48 -5.07 -11.30 -11.80
CA ILE A 48 -6.11 -11.86 -10.93
C ILE A 48 -7.51 -11.52 -11.45
N LEU A 49 -7.74 -10.30 -11.94
CA LEU A 49 -9.03 -9.89 -12.51
C LEU A 49 -9.46 -10.82 -13.66
N ARG A 50 -8.53 -11.17 -14.57
CA ARG A 50 -8.82 -12.12 -15.67
C ARG A 50 -9.20 -13.50 -15.13
N LYS A 51 -8.44 -14.01 -14.15
CA LYS A 51 -8.73 -15.29 -13.50
C LYS A 51 -10.09 -15.28 -12.79
N VAL A 52 -10.47 -14.17 -12.16
CA VAL A 52 -11.77 -14.03 -11.49
C VAL A 52 -12.91 -14.07 -12.51
N ASP A 53 -12.79 -13.39 -13.66
CA ASP A 53 -13.84 -13.44 -14.70
C ASP A 53 -13.96 -14.87 -15.28
N GLU A 54 -12.85 -15.52 -15.59
CA GLU A 54 -12.82 -16.91 -16.06
C GLU A 54 -13.45 -17.88 -15.03
N ALA A 55 -13.05 -17.76 -13.76
CA ALA A 55 -13.58 -18.58 -12.67
C ALA A 55 -15.08 -18.33 -12.44
N LYS A 56 -15.54 -17.08 -12.53
CA LYS A 56 -16.95 -16.72 -12.38
C LYS A 56 -17.81 -17.29 -13.51
N ARG A 57 -17.32 -17.26 -14.75
CA ARG A 57 -17.99 -17.91 -15.90
C ARG A 57 -18.03 -19.43 -15.75
N LYS A 58 -16.93 -20.04 -15.28
CA LYS A 58 -16.87 -21.48 -15.00
C LYS A 58 -17.87 -21.86 -13.88
N MET A 59 -17.89 -21.11 -12.79
CA MET A 59 -18.83 -21.29 -11.68
C MET A 59 -20.28 -21.22 -12.15
N GLY A 60 -20.64 -20.24 -13.00
CA GLY A 60 -22.00 -20.14 -13.56
C GLY A 60 -22.45 -21.42 -14.27
N ARG A 61 -21.57 -22.01 -15.09
CA ARG A 61 -21.85 -23.28 -15.78
C ARG A 61 -21.96 -24.47 -14.82
N VAL A 62 -21.05 -24.58 -13.86
CA VAL A 62 -21.04 -25.67 -12.87
C VAL A 62 -22.27 -25.60 -11.97
N MET A 63 -22.67 -24.39 -11.57
CA MET A 63 -23.87 -24.18 -10.76
C MET A 63 -25.14 -24.51 -11.55
N GLN A 64 -25.21 -24.14 -12.83
CA GLN A 64 -26.34 -24.51 -13.69
C GLN A 64 -26.49 -26.04 -13.80
N LEU A 65 -25.37 -26.76 -13.97
CA LEU A 65 -25.36 -28.23 -13.98
C LEU A 65 -25.78 -28.82 -12.63
N ALA A 66 -25.33 -28.23 -11.52
CA ALA A 66 -25.71 -28.64 -10.18
C ALA A 66 -27.22 -28.47 -9.94
N SER A 67 -27.79 -27.31 -10.31
CA SER A 67 -29.23 -27.05 -10.24
C SER A 67 -30.05 -28.02 -11.10
N PHE A 68 -29.56 -28.36 -12.29
CA PHE A 68 -30.21 -29.36 -13.14
C PHE A 68 -30.16 -30.77 -12.52
N SER A 69 -29.02 -31.13 -11.93
CA SER A 69 -28.86 -32.42 -11.22
C SER A 69 -29.80 -32.51 -10.01
N LEU A 70 -30.04 -31.40 -9.30
CA LEU A 70 -31.02 -31.35 -8.22
C LEU A 70 -32.45 -31.58 -8.75
N ALA A 71 -32.80 -30.98 -9.89
CA ALA A 71 -34.10 -31.18 -10.51
C ALA A 71 -34.32 -32.64 -10.96
N GLU A 72 -33.28 -33.30 -11.51
CA GLU A 72 -33.31 -34.74 -11.80
C GLU A 72 -33.62 -35.57 -10.54
N VAL A 73 -33.01 -35.20 -9.41
CA VAL A 73 -33.26 -35.86 -8.12
C VAL A 73 -34.68 -35.63 -7.64
N THR A 74 -35.15 -34.39 -7.59
CA THR A 74 -36.53 -34.07 -7.16
C THR A 74 -37.57 -34.80 -7.98
N TYR A 75 -37.35 -34.95 -9.30
CA TYR A 75 -38.24 -35.72 -10.17
C TYR A 75 -38.21 -37.23 -9.85
N ALA A 76 -37.03 -37.80 -9.60
CA ALA A 76 -36.87 -39.23 -9.36
C ALA A 76 -37.31 -39.68 -7.96
N THR A 77 -37.08 -38.84 -6.93
CA THR A 77 -37.22 -39.20 -5.52
C THR A 77 -38.32 -38.45 -4.78
N GLY A 78 -38.91 -37.41 -5.38
CA GLY A 78 -39.76 -36.46 -4.66
C GLY A 78 -38.93 -35.51 -3.79
N ASP A 79 -39.57 -34.91 -2.78
CA ASP A 79 -38.90 -33.98 -1.88
C ASP A 79 -37.96 -34.71 -0.90
N ILE A 80 -36.67 -34.41 -1.01
CA ILE A 80 -35.59 -34.97 -0.18
C ILE A 80 -35.05 -33.97 0.85
N SER A 81 -35.60 -32.75 0.90
CA SER A 81 -35.03 -31.64 1.67
C SER A 81 -34.99 -31.94 3.17
N TYR A 82 -36.07 -32.51 3.70
CA TYR A 82 -36.17 -32.87 5.12
C TYR A 82 -35.12 -33.92 5.53
N LEU A 83 -34.97 -34.98 4.73
CA LEU A 83 -34.01 -36.05 4.98
C LEU A 83 -32.55 -35.56 4.99
N VAL A 84 -32.22 -34.64 4.06
CA VAL A 84 -30.87 -34.07 3.99
C VAL A 84 -30.58 -33.18 5.21
N GLN A 85 -31.56 -32.39 5.66
CA GLN A 85 -31.41 -31.53 6.82
C GLN A 85 -31.25 -32.33 8.12
N GLU A 86 -32.01 -33.42 8.29
CA GLU A 86 -31.92 -34.27 9.47
C GLU A 86 -30.57 -35.01 9.58
N GLN A 87 -29.99 -35.40 8.44
CA GLN A 87 -28.70 -36.10 8.39
C GLN A 87 -27.47 -35.16 8.48
N ALA A 88 -27.64 -33.86 8.29
CA ALA A 88 -26.55 -32.88 8.32
C ALA A 88 -26.06 -32.59 9.75
N LYS A 89 -25.29 -33.51 10.35
CA LYS A 89 -24.72 -33.36 11.70
C LYS A 89 -23.31 -32.76 11.70
N ASN A 90 -22.44 -33.27 10.83
CA ASN A 90 -21.04 -32.81 10.72
C ASN A 90 -20.72 -32.36 9.30
N ALA A 91 -19.88 -31.31 9.17
CA ALA A 91 -19.43 -30.84 7.88
C ALA A 91 -18.36 -31.79 7.30
N SER A 92 -18.70 -32.42 6.18
CA SER A 92 -17.77 -33.25 5.38
C SER A 92 -16.81 -32.40 4.53
N PHE A 93 -17.22 -31.18 4.17
CA PHE A 93 -16.37 -30.19 3.49
C PHE A 93 -15.94 -29.12 4.50
N ARG A 94 -14.63 -29.01 4.73
CA ARG A 94 -14.03 -27.95 5.55
C ARG A 94 -13.10 -27.11 4.69
N VAL A 95 -12.92 -25.86 5.11
CA VAL A 95 -12.03 -24.90 4.45
C VAL A 95 -10.91 -24.54 5.40
N LYS A 96 -9.66 -24.67 4.94
CA LYS A 96 -8.46 -24.21 5.66
C LYS A 96 -7.99 -22.90 5.05
N ALA A 97 -7.73 -21.92 5.91
CA ALA A 97 -7.12 -20.67 5.49
C ALA A 97 -5.60 -20.83 5.42
N ARG A 98 -5.02 -20.43 4.29
CA ARG A 98 -3.60 -20.33 4.03
C ARG A 98 -3.26 -18.86 3.76
N GLN A 99 -2.03 -18.46 4.06
CA GLN A 99 -1.52 -17.14 3.69
C GLN A 99 -0.58 -17.28 2.48
N ASP A 100 -0.80 -16.44 1.47
CA ASP A 100 0.08 -16.32 0.30
C ASP A 100 0.65 -14.90 0.24
N ASN A 101 1.91 -14.75 -0.14
CA ASN A 101 2.58 -13.44 -0.20
C ASN A 101 2.78 -13.01 -1.64
N VAL A 102 2.03 -11.99 -2.06
CA VAL A 102 2.14 -11.42 -3.40
C VAL A 102 2.73 -10.01 -3.31
N SER A 103 4.00 -9.87 -3.71
CA SER A 103 4.69 -8.58 -3.80
C SER A 103 4.68 -7.77 -2.48
N GLY A 104 4.79 -8.46 -1.34
CA GLY A 104 4.81 -7.84 -0.01
C GLY A 104 3.42 -7.46 0.51
N VAL A 105 2.38 -8.15 0.04
CA VAL A 105 1.01 -8.12 0.57
C VAL A 105 0.61 -9.56 0.89
N ILE A 106 0.19 -9.78 2.13
CA ILE A 106 -0.28 -11.09 2.60
C ILE A 106 -1.75 -11.21 2.18
N LEU A 107 -2.04 -12.17 1.31
CA LEU A 107 -3.36 -12.48 0.81
C LEU A 107 -3.84 -13.80 1.43
N PRO A 108 -5.08 -13.87 1.93
CA PRO A 108 -5.67 -15.13 2.34
C PRO A 108 -5.98 -15.98 1.10
N ALA A 109 -5.60 -17.25 1.16
CA ALA A 109 -5.99 -18.29 0.22
C ALA A 109 -6.79 -19.35 0.97
N PHE A 110 -7.72 -20.01 0.30
CA PHE A 110 -8.55 -21.06 0.89
C PHE A 110 -8.29 -22.40 0.22
N ASP A 111 -7.98 -23.41 1.03
CA ASP A 111 -7.80 -24.80 0.60
C ASP A 111 -9.00 -25.63 1.06
N VAL A 112 -9.48 -26.53 0.20
CA VAL A 112 -10.59 -27.43 0.51
C VAL A 112 -10.05 -28.71 1.16
N GLU A 113 -10.55 -29.03 2.35
CA GLU A 113 -10.27 -30.30 3.02
C GLU A 113 -11.55 -31.14 3.06
N ARG A 114 -11.52 -32.28 2.36
CA ARG A 114 -12.61 -33.26 2.38
C ARG A 114 -12.35 -34.25 3.51
N HIS A 115 -13.19 -34.23 4.53
CA HIS A 115 -13.23 -35.32 5.50
C HIS A 115 -14.14 -36.43 4.97
N GLY A 116 -13.57 -37.62 4.81
CA GLY A 116 -14.29 -38.83 4.40
C GLY A 116 -15.21 -39.32 5.51
N GLY A 117 -16.37 -38.67 5.66
CA GLY A 117 -17.49 -39.13 6.48
C GLY A 117 -18.68 -39.40 5.56
N THR A 118 -19.04 -40.67 5.40
CA THR A 118 -20.22 -41.08 4.64
C THR A 118 -21.49 -40.93 5.49
N ASP A 119 -21.86 -39.69 5.82
CA ASP A 119 -23.02 -39.41 6.69
C ASP A 119 -24.37 -39.58 5.95
N PHE A 120 -24.34 -39.77 4.63
CA PHE A 120 -25.51 -39.84 3.76
C PHE A 120 -25.81 -41.24 3.17
N ASN A 121 -25.20 -42.30 3.72
CA ASN A 121 -25.33 -43.66 3.16
C ASN A 121 -26.78 -44.19 3.09
N LEU A 122 -27.69 -43.61 3.88
CA LEU A 122 -29.10 -44.01 3.94
C LEU A 122 -30.01 -43.17 3.02
N THR A 123 -29.53 -42.07 2.44
CA THR A 123 -30.32 -41.27 1.49
C THR A 123 -30.37 -41.92 0.12
N GLY A 124 -31.57 -42.28 -0.34
CA GLY A 124 -31.78 -42.82 -1.70
C GLY A 124 -31.84 -44.36 -1.81
N LEU A 125 -31.92 -45.09 -0.70
CA LEU A 125 -32.08 -46.56 -0.68
C LEU A 125 -33.36 -47.07 -1.35
N GLY A 126 -34.39 -46.22 -1.50
CA GLY A 126 -35.68 -46.59 -2.10
C GLY A 126 -35.71 -46.43 -3.62
N ARG A 127 -35.88 -45.19 -4.10
CA ARG A 127 -35.86 -44.85 -5.54
C ARG A 127 -34.85 -43.73 -5.78
N GLY A 128 -34.12 -43.79 -6.89
CA GLY A 128 -33.27 -42.67 -7.36
C GLY A 128 -31.95 -42.43 -6.62
N GLY A 129 -31.46 -43.35 -5.78
CA GLY A 129 -30.19 -43.17 -5.04
C GLY A 129 -28.97 -42.92 -5.92
N GLN A 130 -28.91 -43.49 -7.13
CA GLN A 130 -27.86 -43.18 -8.11
C GLN A 130 -27.85 -41.71 -8.52
N GLN A 131 -29.04 -41.09 -8.63
CA GLN A 131 -29.15 -39.68 -9.02
C GLN A 131 -28.83 -38.76 -7.86
N VAL A 132 -29.18 -39.15 -6.63
CA VAL A 132 -28.76 -38.45 -5.40
C VAL A 132 -27.23 -38.45 -5.30
N GLN A 133 -26.58 -39.59 -5.54
CA GLN A 133 -25.12 -39.69 -5.49
C GLN A 133 -24.45 -38.86 -6.60
N LYS A 134 -24.98 -38.90 -7.83
CA LYS A 134 -24.52 -38.06 -8.94
C LYS A 134 -24.66 -36.58 -8.61
N ALA A 135 -25.80 -36.16 -8.06
CA ALA A 135 -26.02 -34.77 -7.65
C ALA A 135 -25.04 -34.36 -6.54
N LYS A 136 -24.80 -35.21 -5.55
CA LYS A 136 -23.80 -34.98 -4.50
C LYS A 136 -22.40 -34.75 -5.07
N GLU A 137 -21.98 -35.53 -6.05
CA GLU A 137 -20.66 -35.34 -6.71
C GLU A 137 -20.58 -34.04 -7.52
N VAL A 138 -21.67 -33.67 -8.21
CA VAL A 138 -21.73 -32.40 -8.95
C VAL A 138 -21.69 -31.20 -8.01
N TYR A 139 -22.46 -31.24 -6.91
CA TYR A 139 -22.43 -30.19 -5.88
C TYR A 139 -21.09 -30.13 -5.15
N ALA A 140 -20.45 -31.26 -4.88
CA ALA A 140 -19.09 -31.29 -4.31
C ALA A 140 -18.09 -30.54 -5.20
N LYS A 141 -18.13 -30.77 -6.52
CA LYS A 141 -17.30 -30.03 -7.49
C LYS A 141 -17.68 -28.55 -7.55
N ALA A 142 -18.97 -28.22 -7.44
CA ALA A 142 -19.45 -26.84 -7.41
C ALA A 142 -18.91 -26.07 -6.20
N VAL A 143 -18.99 -26.65 -5.01
CA VAL A 143 -18.47 -26.06 -3.77
C VAL A 143 -16.95 -25.87 -3.85
N GLU A 144 -16.21 -26.83 -4.41
CA GLU A 144 -14.77 -26.69 -4.63
C GLU A 144 -14.44 -25.49 -5.53
N THR A 145 -15.14 -25.34 -6.65
CA THR A 145 -14.96 -24.16 -7.53
C THR A 145 -15.40 -22.85 -6.88
N LEU A 146 -16.38 -22.89 -5.96
CA LEU A 146 -16.80 -21.72 -5.19
C LEU A 146 -15.73 -21.27 -4.19
N VAL A 147 -15.07 -22.21 -3.51
CA VAL A 147 -14.00 -21.90 -2.58
C VAL A 147 -12.79 -21.31 -3.31
N GLU A 148 -12.44 -21.86 -4.48
CA GLU A 148 -11.41 -21.27 -5.36
C GLU A 148 -11.76 -19.83 -5.77
N LEU A 149 -13.02 -19.59 -6.19
CA LEU A 149 -13.48 -18.26 -6.57
C LEU A 149 -13.47 -17.29 -5.37
N ALA A 150 -13.92 -17.74 -4.19
CA ALA A 150 -13.94 -16.94 -2.97
C ALA A 150 -12.52 -16.53 -2.54
N SER A 151 -11.54 -17.44 -2.69
CA SER A 151 -10.12 -17.16 -2.48
C SER A 151 -9.63 -16.03 -3.40
N LEU A 152 -9.90 -16.14 -4.71
CA LEU A 152 -9.52 -15.10 -5.68
C LEU A 152 -10.24 -13.76 -5.44
N GLN A 153 -11.52 -13.78 -5.07
CA GLN A 153 -12.30 -12.58 -4.79
C GLN A 153 -11.82 -11.85 -3.53
N THR A 154 -11.54 -12.60 -2.46
CA THR A 154 -11.02 -12.02 -1.21
C THR A 154 -9.64 -11.41 -1.44
N ALA A 155 -8.77 -12.13 -2.13
CA ALA A 155 -7.47 -11.63 -2.54
C ALA A 155 -7.58 -10.37 -3.41
N PHE A 156 -8.54 -10.33 -4.34
CA PHE A 156 -8.80 -9.19 -5.20
C PHE A 156 -9.23 -7.94 -4.42
N MET A 157 -10.17 -8.07 -3.46
CA MET A 157 -10.63 -6.95 -2.64
C MET A 157 -9.50 -6.35 -1.80
N ILE A 158 -8.73 -7.20 -1.10
CA ILE A 158 -7.60 -6.76 -0.27
C ILE A 158 -6.54 -6.08 -1.14
N LEU A 159 -6.23 -6.65 -2.31
CA LEU A 159 -5.23 -6.09 -3.21
C LEU A 159 -5.65 -4.71 -3.76
N ASP A 160 -6.93 -4.52 -4.10
CA ASP A 160 -7.46 -3.22 -4.55
C ASP A 160 -7.31 -2.14 -3.47
N GLU A 161 -7.65 -2.47 -2.22
CA GLU A 161 -7.52 -1.54 -1.11
C GLU A 161 -6.05 -1.12 -0.88
N VAL A 162 -5.13 -2.09 -0.93
CA VAL A 162 -3.69 -1.83 -0.79
C VAL A 162 -3.16 -0.98 -1.95
N ILE A 163 -3.61 -1.21 -3.19
CA ILE A 163 -3.24 -0.37 -4.34
C ILE A 163 -3.75 1.06 -4.13
N LYS A 164 -5.01 1.24 -3.74
CA LYS A 164 -5.59 2.57 -3.45
C LYS A 164 -4.84 3.28 -2.31
N ALA A 165 -4.47 2.57 -1.26
CA ALA A 165 -3.67 3.12 -0.16
C ALA A 165 -2.26 3.52 -0.64
N THR A 166 -1.63 2.69 -1.48
CA THR A 166 -0.30 2.98 -2.05
C THR A 166 -0.35 4.20 -2.98
N ASN A 167 -1.37 4.29 -3.84
CA ASN A 167 -1.60 5.45 -4.72
C ASN A 167 -1.76 6.75 -3.93
N ARG A 168 -2.60 6.72 -2.88
CA ARG A 168 -2.78 7.88 -2.01
C ARG A 168 -1.47 8.31 -1.36
N ARG A 169 -0.63 7.36 -0.91
CA ARG A 169 0.69 7.66 -0.33
C ARG A 169 1.66 8.25 -1.35
N VAL A 170 1.71 7.70 -2.57
CA VAL A 170 2.55 8.23 -3.66
C VAL A 170 2.15 9.68 -3.97
N ASN A 171 0.86 9.93 -4.18
CA ASN A 171 0.35 11.27 -4.49
C ASN A 171 0.57 12.27 -3.34
N ALA A 172 0.43 11.83 -2.09
CA ALA A 172 0.73 12.67 -0.93
C ALA A 172 2.21 13.05 -0.85
N ILE A 173 3.11 12.13 -1.19
CA ILE A 173 4.55 12.43 -1.23
C ILE A 173 4.85 13.42 -2.35
N GLU A 174 4.31 13.18 -3.55
CA GLU A 174 4.58 13.98 -4.75
C GLU A 174 4.04 15.40 -4.65
N HIS A 175 2.78 15.57 -4.23
CA HIS A 175 2.11 16.88 -4.29
C HIS A 175 2.06 17.64 -2.96
N VAL A 176 2.30 16.97 -1.82
CA VAL A 176 2.22 17.63 -0.50
C VAL A 176 3.59 17.67 0.17
N ILE A 177 4.26 16.53 0.33
CA ILE A 177 5.49 16.45 1.14
C ILE A 177 6.69 17.04 0.41
N ILE A 178 6.94 16.64 -0.84
CA ILE A 178 8.09 17.13 -1.61
C ILE A 178 8.04 18.66 -1.77
N PRO A 179 6.93 19.29 -2.20
CA PRO A 179 6.85 20.75 -2.31
C PRO A 179 7.00 21.46 -0.96
N LYS A 180 6.44 20.90 0.11
CA LYS A 180 6.57 21.47 1.47
C LYS A 180 8.02 21.47 1.95
N LEU A 181 8.74 20.38 1.70
CA LEU A 181 10.17 20.27 2.04
C LEU A 181 11.02 21.22 1.20
N ASP A 182 10.75 21.33 -0.11
CA ASP A 182 11.47 22.24 -1.00
C ASP A 182 11.27 23.71 -0.61
N ASN A 183 10.04 24.11 -0.27
CA ASN A 183 9.74 25.44 0.26
C ASN A 183 10.46 25.71 1.58
N THR A 184 10.54 24.71 2.46
CA THR A 184 11.25 24.83 3.75
C THR A 184 12.75 25.00 3.54
N ILE A 185 13.34 24.26 2.59
CA ILE A 185 14.76 24.39 2.22
C ILE A 185 15.05 25.79 1.66
N LYS A 186 14.20 26.29 0.75
CA LYS A 186 14.32 27.65 0.21
C LYS A 186 14.27 28.72 1.30
N TYR A 187 13.37 28.58 2.26
CA TYR A 187 13.28 29.48 3.41
C TYR A 187 14.55 29.45 4.28
N ILE A 188 15.03 28.25 4.67
CA ILE A 188 16.24 28.13 5.49
C ILE A 188 17.45 28.72 4.77
N LEU A 189 17.57 28.49 3.45
CA LEU A 189 18.64 29.07 2.65
C LEU A 189 18.57 30.61 2.62
N SER A 190 17.40 31.19 2.38
CA SER A 190 17.27 32.66 2.37
C SER A 190 17.59 33.30 3.72
N GLU A 191 17.21 32.67 4.83
CA GLU A 191 17.53 33.19 6.18
C GLU A 191 19.02 33.05 6.51
N LEU A 192 19.65 31.92 6.16
CA LEU A 192 21.09 31.74 6.37
C LEU A 192 21.92 32.72 5.53
N ASP A 193 21.53 32.95 4.28
CA ASP A 193 22.21 33.91 3.40
C ASP A 193 22.10 35.34 3.93
N GLU A 194 20.95 35.72 4.53
CA GLU A 194 20.78 37.04 5.15
C GLU A 194 21.59 37.18 6.44
N MET A 195 21.62 36.14 7.29
CA MET A 195 22.49 36.11 8.48
C MET A 195 23.97 36.24 8.12
N ASP A 196 24.45 35.50 7.11
CA ASP A 196 25.82 35.56 6.62
C ASP A 196 26.13 36.96 6.03
N ARG A 197 25.16 37.59 5.35
CA ARG A 197 25.27 38.96 4.83
C ARG A 197 25.39 40.00 5.95
N GLU A 198 24.59 39.90 7.00
CA GLU A 198 24.67 40.78 8.16
C GLU A 198 26.00 40.64 8.91
N GLU A 199 26.49 39.42 9.08
CA GLU A 199 27.78 39.13 9.70
C GLU A 199 28.94 39.69 8.85
N PHE A 200 28.88 39.52 7.52
CA PHE A 200 29.85 40.09 6.60
C PHE A 200 29.89 41.63 6.68
N PHE A 201 28.73 42.29 6.74
CA PHE A 201 28.66 43.74 6.89
C PHE A 201 29.25 44.22 8.22
N ARG A 202 28.96 43.51 9.33
CA ARG A 202 29.56 43.79 10.64
C ARG A 202 31.09 43.67 10.61
N LEU A 203 31.63 42.59 10.04
CA LEU A 203 33.07 42.39 9.90
C LEU A 203 33.72 43.50 9.03
N LYS A 204 33.08 43.88 7.93
CA LYS A 204 33.54 44.98 7.06
C LYS A 204 33.61 46.32 7.81
N LYS A 205 32.61 46.63 8.64
CA LYS A 205 32.61 47.85 9.48
C LYS A 205 33.72 47.82 10.54
N VAL A 206 33.95 46.67 11.18
CA VAL A 206 35.03 46.51 12.18
C VAL A 206 36.40 46.65 11.54
N GLN A 207 36.64 46.01 10.39
CA GLN A 207 37.89 46.19 9.64
C GLN A 207 38.07 47.63 9.17
N GLY A 208 37.00 48.29 8.71
CA GLY A 208 37.03 49.70 8.34
C GLY A 208 37.41 50.62 9.51
N LYS A 209 36.89 50.36 10.71
CA LYS A 209 37.30 51.07 11.93
C LYS A 209 38.77 50.83 12.26
N LYS A 210 39.20 49.55 12.30
CA LYS A 210 40.61 49.21 12.56
C LYS A 210 41.58 49.86 11.59
N LYS A 211 41.27 49.89 10.29
CA LYS A 211 42.10 50.56 9.28
C LYS A 211 42.21 52.07 9.50
N ARG A 212 41.08 52.72 9.82
CA ARG A 212 41.09 54.15 10.17
C ARG A 212 41.91 54.41 11.43
N ASP A 213 41.76 53.58 12.46
CA ASP A 213 42.52 53.73 13.71
C ASP A 213 44.02 53.52 13.47
N THR A 214 44.42 52.57 12.61
CA THR A 214 45.83 52.39 12.23
C THR A 214 46.36 53.55 11.40
N GLU A 215 45.60 54.09 10.45
CA GLU A 215 45.99 55.28 9.67
C GLU A 215 46.16 56.52 10.56
N ILE A 216 45.28 56.71 11.55
CA ILE A 216 45.40 57.79 12.54
C ILE A 216 46.63 57.58 13.44
N ALA A 217 46.92 56.34 13.84
CA ALA A 217 48.10 56.04 14.63
C ALA A 217 49.41 56.25 13.85
N ASP A 218 49.44 55.87 12.57
CA ASP A 218 50.61 56.03 11.70
C ASP A 218 50.88 57.51 11.37
N THR A 219 49.82 58.29 11.11
CA THR A 219 49.95 59.75 10.92
C THR A 219 50.45 60.43 12.19
N LYS A 220 49.94 60.07 13.37
CA LYS A 220 50.47 60.58 14.66
C LYS A 220 51.93 60.20 14.90
N LYS A 221 52.34 58.96 14.60
CA LYS A 221 53.75 58.55 14.70
C LYS A 221 54.65 59.35 13.76
N ARG A 222 54.23 59.55 12.50
CA ARG A 222 54.98 60.38 11.54
C ARG A 222 55.08 61.83 12.00
N ALA A 223 54.03 62.39 12.58
CA ALA A 223 54.03 63.75 13.11
C ALA A 223 54.94 63.90 14.35
N LEU A 224 55.03 62.88 15.20
CA LEU A 224 55.96 62.87 16.34
C LEU A 224 57.42 62.78 15.88
N ILE A 225 57.73 61.92 14.91
CA ILE A 225 59.09 61.79 14.35
C ILE A 225 59.53 63.10 13.67
N ALA A 226 58.63 63.75 12.92
CA ALA A 226 58.91 65.04 12.29
C ALA A 226 58.99 66.24 13.27
N ALA A 227 58.62 66.05 14.55
CA ALA A 227 58.76 67.06 15.59
C ALA A 227 59.99 66.84 16.48
N GLU A 228 60.66 65.68 16.36
CA GLU A 228 61.92 65.35 17.03
C GLU A 228 63.16 65.62 16.16
N GLU A 229 62.99 65.87 14.85
CA GLU A 229 64.01 66.43 13.93
C GLU A 229 63.95 67.96 13.88
#